data_AF-A0A653D1Y4-F1
#
_entry.id   AF-A0A653D1Y4-F1
#
_cell.length_a   1.000
_cell.length_b   1.000
_cell.length_c   1.000
_cell.angle_alpha   90.00
_cell.angle_beta   90.00
_cell.angle_gamma   90.00
#
_symmetry.space_group_name_H-M   'P 1'
#
loop_
_entity.id
_entity.type
_entity.pdbx_description
1 polymer ?
#
loop_
_entity_poly.entity_id
_entity_poly.type
_entity_poly.pdbx_seq_one_letter_code
_entity_poly.pdbx_strand_id
1 'polypeptide(L)'
;MLGRKITFFCMATGYPRPEITWFKDGIELLYHKFFQVHEWPIGNDTMKSKMEIDPTTQKDAGYYECQANNKYAIDWRGFRTDYVMVTY
;
A
#
# COMPACT_ATOMS: atom_id res chain seq x y z
N MET A 1 3.74 -22.00 -11.90
CA MET A 1 3.59 -20.53 -11.80
C MET A 1 4.22 -20.11 -10.49
N LEU A 2 5.47 -19.64 -10.51
CA LEU A 2 6.02 -18.95 -9.32
C LEU A 2 5.24 -17.65 -9.14
N GLY A 3 4.79 -17.42 -7.90
CA GLY A 3 3.89 -16.34 -7.51
C GLY A 3 4.45 -14.98 -7.92
N ARG A 4 3.61 -14.17 -8.58
CA ARG A 4 3.97 -12.77 -8.82
C ARG A 4 4.00 -12.05 -7.47
N LYS A 5 4.83 -11.04 -7.34
CA LYS A 5 4.90 -10.16 -6.17
C LYS A 5 4.30 -8.82 -6.57
N ILE A 6 3.41 -8.28 -5.75
CA ILE A 6 2.89 -6.92 -5.90
C ILE A 6 3.61 -6.04 -4.89
N THR A 7 4.00 -4.84 -5.32
CA THR A 7 4.64 -3.86 -4.45
C THR A 7 4.11 -2.47 -4.78
N PHE A 8 3.64 -1.76 -3.75
CA PHE A 8 3.25 -0.37 -3.85
C PHE A 8 4.12 0.51 -2.98
N PHE A 9 4.27 1.76 -3.40
CA PHE A 9 5.01 2.77 -2.65
C PHE A 9 4.14 4.00 -2.45
N CYS A 10 4.14 4.50 -1.22
CA CYS A 10 3.53 5.76 -0.86
C CYS A 10 4.59 6.61 -0.16
N MET A 11 4.63 7.90 -0.47
CA MET A 11 5.49 8.87 0.21
C MET A 11 4.69 10.15 0.40
N ALA A 12 4.65 10.64 1.63
CA ALA A 12 3.93 11.85 1.97
C ALA A 12 4.78 12.72 2.90
N THR A 13 4.65 14.03 2.74
CA THR A 13 5.34 15.04 3.53
C THR A 13 4.31 15.95 4.19
N GLY A 14 4.49 16.26 5.47
CA GLY A 14 3.60 17.10 6.26
C GLY A 14 4.16 17.39 7.64
N TYR A 15 3.61 18.39 8.32
CA TYR A 15 3.99 18.70 9.71
C TYR A 15 2.73 18.83 10.59
N PRO A 16 2.48 17.92 11.54
CA PRO A 16 3.26 16.72 11.91
C PRO A 16 3.51 15.73 10.76
N ARG A 17 4.53 14.88 10.87
CA ARG A 17 4.78 13.82 9.86
C ARG A 17 3.52 12.97 9.66
N PRO A 18 3.10 12.70 8.42
CA PRO A 18 1.92 11.89 8.17
C PRO A 18 2.13 10.43 8.56
N GLU A 19 1.07 9.81 9.05
CA GLU A 19 0.94 8.36 9.17
C GLU A 19 0.38 7.80 7.85
N ILE A 20 0.89 6.64 7.40
CA ILE A 20 0.42 5.97 6.19
C ILE A 20 -0.40 4.74 6.57
N THR A 21 -1.63 4.67 6.08
CA THR A 21 -2.51 3.50 6.24
C THR A 21 -2.87 2.93 4.88
N TRP A 22 -2.82 1.61 4.74
CA TRP A 22 -3.13 0.93 3.47
C TRP A 22 -4.54 0.33 3.48
N PHE A 23 -5.22 0.40 2.34
CA PHE A 23 -6.57 -0.12 2.14
C PHE A 23 -6.61 -1.00 0.89
N LYS A 24 -7.53 -1.97 0.86
CA LYS A 24 -7.95 -2.71 -0.33
C LYS A 24 -9.46 -2.69 -0.40
N ASP A 25 -9.99 -2.25 -1.53
CA ASP A 25 -11.44 -2.19 -1.79
C ASP A 25 -12.21 -1.47 -0.68
N GLY A 26 -11.62 -0.38 -0.15
CA GLY A 26 -12.17 0.44 0.94
C GLY A 26 -11.99 -0.15 2.35
N ILE A 27 -11.37 -1.33 2.49
CA ILE A 27 -11.14 -1.99 3.78
C ILE A 27 -9.67 -1.81 4.18
N GLU A 28 -9.45 -1.36 5.40
CA GLU A 28 -8.10 -1.23 5.96
C GLU A 28 -7.37 -2.58 5.99
N LEU A 29 -6.15 -2.61 5.49
CA LEU A 29 -5.30 -3.79 5.48
C LEU A 29 -4.54 -3.89 6.80
N LEU A 30 -5.10 -4.67 7.72
CA LEU A 30 -4.39 -5.08 8.93
C LEU A 30 -3.35 -6.15 8.61
N TYR A 31 -2.35 -6.30 9.49
CA TYR A 31 -1.29 -7.30 9.36
C TYR A 31 -1.83 -8.68 9.00
N HIS A 32 -1.37 -9.22 7.87
CA HIS A 32 -1.73 -10.55 7.37
C HIS A 32 -0.46 -11.30 6.97
N LYS A 33 -0.47 -12.64 7.02
CA LYS A 33 0.72 -13.48 6.82
C LYS A 33 1.53 -13.17 5.54
N PHE A 34 0.85 -12.81 4.46
CA PHE A 34 1.44 -12.52 3.14
C PHE A 34 1.48 -11.02 2.80
N PHE A 35 1.12 -10.16 3.76
CA PHE A 35 1.08 -8.71 3.60
C PHE A 35 2.14 -8.09 4.49
N GLN A 36 3.10 -7.40 3.88
CA GLN A 36 4.21 -6.78 4.59
C GLN A 36 4.21 -5.27 4.32
N VAL A 37 4.25 -4.48 5.38
CA VAL A 37 4.42 -3.03 5.32
C VAL A 37 5.79 -2.69 5.89
N HIS A 38 6.53 -1.87 5.15
CA HIS A 38 7.81 -1.35 5.57
C HIS A 38 7.77 0.17 5.52
N GLU A 39 8.10 0.81 6.62
CA GLU A 39 8.02 2.25 6.76
C GLU A 39 9.39 2.85 7.05
N TRP A 40 9.66 3.98 6.41
CA TRP A 40 10.89 4.74 6.57
C TRP A 40 10.52 6.19 6.82
N PRO A 41 10.61 6.66 8.09
CA PRO A 41 10.56 8.07 8.36
C PRO A 41 11.80 8.76 7.77
N ILE A 42 11.59 9.84 7.04
CA ILE A 42 12.64 10.67 6.45
C ILE A 42 12.54 12.04 7.10
N GLY A 43 13.51 12.37 7.95
CA GLY A 43 13.44 13.57 8.77
C GLY A 43 12.21 13.60 9.68
N ASN A 44 11.74 14.81 9.97
CA ASN A 44 10.64 15.06 10.91
C ASN A 44 9.27 15.27 10.24
N ASP A 45 9.22 15.29 8.92
CA ASP A 45 8.03 15.68 8.16
C ASP A 45 7.60 14.64 7.10
N THR A 46 8.47 13.70 6.73
CA THR A 46 8.21 12.81 5.60
C THR A 46 8.13 11.35 6.05
N MET A 47 7.12 10.64 5.54
CA MET A 47 6.98 9.20 5.69
C MET A 47 6.98 8.53 4.32
N LYS A 48 7.82 7.51 4.15
CA LYS A 48 7.78 6.59 3.01
C LYS A 48 7.29 5.22 3.49
N SER A 49 6.29 4.66 2.83
CA SER A 49 5.74 3.35 3.13
C SER A 49 5.77 2.48 1.87
N LYS A 50 6.21 1.23 2.01
CA LYS A 50 6.15 0.19 0.97
C LYS A 50 5.22 -0.90 1.46
N MET A 51 4.24 -1.23 0.65
CA MET A 51 3.37 -2.38 0.85
C MET A 51 3.74 -3.49 -0.13
N GLU A 52 3.74 -4.73 0.34
CA GLU A 52 4.15 -5.90 -0.42
C GLU A 52 3.23 -7.09 -0.17
N ILE A 53 2.85 -7.77 -1.25
CA ILE A 53 2.14 -9.06 -1.22
C ILE A 53 2.98 -10.10 -1.96
N ASP A 54 3.36 -11.16 -1.27
CA ASP A 54 4.17 -12.26 -1.80
C ASP A 54 3.89 -13.58 -1.05
N PRO A 55 3.42 -14.65 -1.72
CA PRO A 55 3.06 -14.73 -3.13
C PRO A 55 1.66 -14.15 -3.40
N THR A 56 1.45 -13.58 -4.59
CA THR A 56 0.11 -13.13 -5.01
C THR A 56 -0.74 -14.25 -5.58
N THR A 57 -2.05 -14.06 -5.44
CA THR A 57 -3.14 -14.92 -5.88
C THR A 57 -4.17 -14.10 -6.65
N GLN A 58 -5.17 -14.76 -7.25
CA GLN A 58 -6.28 -14.08 -7.91
C GLN A 58 -7.07 -13.14 -6.97
N LYS A 59 -7.04 -13.40 -5.66
CA LYS A 59 -7.78 -12.61 -4.66
C LYS A 59 -7.12 -11.26 -4.37
N ASP A 60 -5.88 -11.08 -4.81
CA ASP A 60 -5.11 -9.84 -4.66
C ASP A 60 -5.36 -8.86 -5.82
N ALA A 61 -6.25 -9.20 -6.76
CA ALA A 61 -6.85 -8.21 -7.64
C ALA A 61 -7.78 -7.29 -6.84
N GLY A 62 -7.80 -6.01 -7.18
CA GLY A 62 -8.62 -5.02 -6.49
C GLY A 62 -8.06 -3.61 -6.62
N TYR A 63 -8.64 -2.71 -5.83
CA TYR A 63 -8.20 -1.34 -5.75
C TYR A 63 -7.52 -1.11 -4.40
N TYR A 64 -6.24 -0.79 -4.44
CA TYR A 64 -5.43 -0.51 -3.27
C TYR A 64 -5.26 0.98 -3.11
N GLU A 65 -5.24 1.45 -1.86
CA GLU A 65 -5.07 2.86 -1.56
C GLU A 65 -4.11 3.03 -0.40
N CYS A 66 -3.25 4.04 -0.46
CA CYS A 66 -2.62 4.58 0.74
C CYS A 66 -3.30 5.87 1.15
N GLN A 67 -3.65 5.98 2.42
CA GLN A 67 -4.06 7.21 3.09
C GLN A 67 -2.84 7.80 3.79
N ALA A 68 -2.59 9.09 3.61
CA ALA A 68 -1.64 9.86 4.40
C ALA A 68 -2.39 10.83 5.32
N ASN A 69 -2.22 10.74 6.63
CA ASN A 69 -2.92 11.58 7.60
C ASN A 69 -1.94 12.33 8.51
N ASN A 70 -2.01 13.66 8.55
CA ASN A 70 -1.12 14.50 9.38
C ASN A 70 -1.84 15.32 10.45
N LYS A 71 -2.99 14.87 10.97
CA LYS A 71 -3.90 15.60 11.88
C LYS A 71 -4.64 16.78 11.23
N TYR A 72 -4.05 17.49 10.28
CA TYR A 72 -4.66 18.67 9.64
C TYR A 72 -5.26 18.39 8.27
N ALA A 73 -4.73 17.40 7.57
CA ALA A 73 -5.17 16.99 6.24
C ALA A 73 -5.04 15.48 6.06
N ILE A 74 -5.84 14.98 5.14
CA ILE A 74 -5.77 13.61 4.64
C ILE A 74 -5.58 13.69 3.13
N ASP A 75 -4.61 12.93 2.60
CA ASP A 75 -4.41 12.72 1.18
C ASP A 75 -4.46 11.23 0.84
N TRP A 76 -4.84 10.90 -0.39
CA TRP A 76 -5.05 9.53 -0.84
C TRP A 76 -4.37 9.27 -2.18
N ARG A 77 -3.77 8.08 -2.32
CA ARG A 77 -3.28 7.61 -3.62
C ARG A 77 -3.74 6.18 -3.89
N GLY A 78 -4.43 6.02 -5.01
CA GLY A 78 -4.97 4.75 -5.47
C GLY A 78 -4.11 4.02 -6.49
N PHE A 79 -4.21 2.69 -6.48
CA PHE A 79 -3.54 1.76 -7.37
C PHE A 79 -4.51 0.63 -7.73
N ARG A 80 -4.77 0.42 -9.02
CA ARG A 80 -5.62 -0.67 -9.49
C ARG A 80 -4.76 -1.86 -9.91
N THR A 81 -5.12 -3.06 -9.45
CA THR A 81 -4.53 -4.32 -9.91
C THR A 81 -5.57 -5.20 -10.55
N ASP A 82 -5.24 -5.66 -11.75
CA ASP A 82 -6.05 -6.62 -12.49
C ASP A 82 -5.31 -7.95 -12.57
N TYR A 83 -6.06 -9.05 -12.39
CA TYR A 83 -5.52 -10.38 -12.64
C TYR A 83 -5.71 -10.73 -14.12
N VAL A 84 -4.59 -10.88 -14.84
CA VAL A 84 -4.60 -11.31 -16.24
C VAL A 84 -4.09 -12.74 -16.34
N MET A 85 -4.96 -13.67 -16.74
CA MET A 85 -4.54 -14.99 -17.19
C MET A 85 -3.83 -14.83 -18.53
N VAL A 86 -2.52 -15.04 -18.54
CA VAL A 86 -1.79 -15.18 -19.81
C VAL A 86 -1.91 -16.64 -20.21
N THR A 87 -2.92 -16.95 -21.03
CA THR A 87 -3.00 -18.22 -21.76
C THR A 87 -2.01 -18.15 -22.91
N TYR A 88 -1.02 -19.05 -22.91
CA TYR A 88 -0.16 -19.33 -24.07
C TYR A 88 -0.86 -20.30 -25.02
#